data_AF-A0AA35JJW1-F1
#
_entry.id   AF-A0AA35JJW1-F1
#
_cell.length_a   1.000
_cell.length_b   1.000
_cell.length_c   1.000
_cell.angle_alpha   90.00
_cell.angle_beta   90.00
_cell.angle_gamma   90.00
#
_symmetry.space_group_name_H-M   'P 1'
#
loop_
_entity.id
_entity.type
_entity.pdbx_description
1 polymer ?
#
loop_
_entity_poly.entity_id
_entity_poly.type
_entity_poly.pdbx_seq_one_letter_code
_entity_poly.pdbx_strand_id
1 'polypeptide(L)'
;MFDHDVEYLITALSSTARIPYDQRLLDEVSANLVYYVPRIKSPDTLYRLVKALFQSQLIIKLPPLRLLHVIKDVFLWKLEVSEPTLPISNFYQVWNAVLESHRAAWNLSQLMVLGGILITYPRFKSLNDAYFIDESRDKTALYYNNWRFNLFLPIWAEFWNDPAINANPLIKNYLLVSMVLLFSHPITDFPFHAVNISWDLVTGRLLDLLAEYTHDIGQPTEGSTVSSVLSTNLNHLANCLNALFTKSNEPTLMNSLYKLEKICQYLSDAVRPFEQQKQLDRKFQDLFILIILALKEISAMNMKISPDHKDNFYFMICLSLFHIHVLTEKFGTVGFPSYDYVYDSLITYFIVLDDLSKIIPILNHMKEAYISEDPSKLLFYINFLNKIISYYSWRIRMPFVTQFIEPLLHFNGFLKGGLSSPLEIELRESIHTLAITSLSIDPSHSSQVAQWQVSRIANYLKMSMDQFIAGELSADQIQIIFSSLSMQFLSLRNYNRHLLRDSLHETYIKILNTKSPEKKNVLIECLIVQISLVEDPHHLIDWLNVCLQLINIHNKRLLQRLWDMVSGLESPLAIDWWYTTVIPAHSSKL
;
A
#
# COMPACT_ATOMS: atom_id res chain seq x y z
N MET A 1 -29.84 -47.06 11.34
CA MET A 1 -28.41 -47.05 11.72
C MET A 1 -28.03 -45.69 12.30
N PHE A 2 -28.28 -44.58 11.60
CA PHE A 2 -28.02 -43.21 12.08
C PHE A 2 -28.56 -42.83 13.48
N ASP A 3 -29.76 -43.28 13.87
CA ASP A 3 -30.35 -42.83 15.16
C ASP A 3 -29.61 -43.41 16.38
N HIS A 4 -29.02 -44.61 16.29
CA HIS A 4 -28.28 -45.19 17.42
C HIS A 4 -26.97 -44.45 17.70
N ASP A 5 -26.26 -44.04 16.64
CA ASP A 5 -25.02 -43.28 16.73
C ASP A 5 -25.28 -41.85 17.26
N VAL A 6 -26.40 -41.24 16.87
CA VAL A 6 -26.83 -39.93 17.38
C VAL A 6 -27.24 -40.02 18.85
N GLU A 7 -27.97 -41.05 19.27
CA GLU A 7 -28.30 -41.26 20.70
C GLU A 7 -27.05 -41.56 21.55
N TYR A 8 -26.08 -42.29 20.99
CA TYR A 8 -24.78 -42.49 21.63
C TYR A 8 -24.03 -41.17 21.82
N LEU A 9 -24.01 -40.32 20.78
CA LEU A 9 -23.41 -38.98 20.85
C LEU A 9 -24.13 -38.09 21.88
N ILE A 10 -25.46 -38.12 21.95
CA ILE A 10 -26.25 -37.41 22.97
C ILE A 10 -25.84 -37.86 24.37
N THR A 11 -25.74 -39.18 24.57
CA THR A 11 -25.36 -39.79 25.85
C THR A 11 -23.93 -39.40 26.25
N ALA A 12 -23.00 -39.41 25.29
CA ALA A 12 -21.62 -38.98 25.51
C ALA A 12 -21.53 -37.48 25.88
N LEU A 13 -22.26 -36.61 25.17
CA LEU A 13 -22.28 -35.17 25.43
C LEU A 13 -22.96 -34.80 26.75
N SER A 14 -23.96 -35.59 27.16
CA SER A 14 -24.70 -35.41 28.41
C SER A 14 -23.99 -36.01 29.63
N SER A 15 -22.88 -36.73 29.44
CA SER A 15 -22.10 -37.29 30.53
C SER A 15 -21.51 -36.20 31.43
N THR A 16 -21.80 -36.30 32.73
CA THR A 16 -21.27 -35.39 33.76
C THR A 16 -19.96 -35.89 34.36
N ALA A 17 -19.47 -37.05 33.92
CA ALA A 17 -18.21 -37.60 34.39
C ALA A 17 -17.04 -36.68 34.04
N ARG A 18 -16.04 -36.56 34.93
CA ARG A 18 -14.79 -35.85 34.61
C ARG A 18 -14.02 -36.62 33.55
N ILE A 19 -14.21 -36.26 32.30
CA ILE A 19 -13.46 -36.85 31.17
C ILE A 19 -12.02 -36.31 31.21
N PRO A 20 -10.96 -37.12 31.32
CA PRO A 20 -9.59 -36.62 31.20
C PRO A 20 -9.38 -35.97 29.82
N TYR A 21 -8.46 -35.00 29.73
CA TYR A 21 -8.14 -34.38 28.45
C TYR A 21 -7.53 -35.43 27.51
N ASP A 22 -8.24 -35.74 26.41
CA ASP A 22 -7.76 -36.61 25.34
C ASP A 22 -8.03 -35.94 23.99
N GLN A 23 -6.96 -35.55 23.32
CA GLN A 23 -7.02 -34.87 22.03
C GLN A 23 -7.74 -35.70 20.97
N ARG A 24 -7.55 -37.03 20.95
CA ARG A 24 -8.17 -37.90 19.94
C ARG A 24 -9.68 -37.96 20.11
N LEU A 25 -10.15 -38.08 21.34
CA LEU A 25 -11.58 -38.04 21.66
C LEU A 25 -12.21 -36.70 21.25
N LEU A 26 -11.52 -35.58 21.50
CA LEU A 26 -11.98 -34.25 21.09
C LEU A 26 -12.03 -34.10 19.56
N ASP A 27 -11.07 -34.69 18.84
CA ASP A 27 -11.05 -34.73 17.37
C ASP A 27 -12.22 -35.54 16.81
N GLU A 28 -12.46 -36.73 17.38
CA GLU A 28 -13.56 -37.61 17.00
C GLU A 28 -14.93 -36.99 17.27
N VAL A 29 -15.13 -36.38 18.44
CA VAL A 29 -16.37 -35.67 18.77
C VAL A 29 -16.60 -34.52 17.80
N SER A 30 -15.56 -33.74 17.48
CA SER A 30 -15.65 -32.64 16.51
C SER A 30 -16.08 -33.13 15.13
N ALA A 31 -15.44 -34.20 14.62
CA ALA A 31 -15.78 -34.80 13.32
C ALA A 31 -17.20 -35.36 13.30
N ASN A 32 -17.61 -36.04 14.37
CA ASN A 32 -18.96 -36.58 14.52
C ASN A 32 -20.02 -35.47 14.56
N LEU A 33 -19.76 -34.34 15.20
CA LEU A 33 -20.69 -33.20 15.20
C LEU A 33 -20.91 -32.66 13.78
N VAL A 34 -19.84 -32.41 13.03
CA VAL A 34 -19.92 -31.94 11.64
C VAL A 34 -20.66 -32.94 10.76
N TYR A 35 -20.45 -34.24 10.98
CA TYR A 35 -21.05 -35.30 10.17
C TYR A 35 -22.54 -35.57 10.51
N TYR A 36 -22.90 -35.61 11.79
CA TYR A 36 -24.23 -36.04 12.21
C TYR A 36 -25.23 -34.90 12.31
N VAL A 37 -24.85 -33.76 12.90
CA VAL A 37 -25.79 -32.65 13.21
C VAL A 37 -26.56 -32.17 11.96
N PRO A 38 -25.92 -31.92 10.81
CA PRO A 38 -26.63 -31.41 9.63
C PRO A 38 -27.61 -32.42 9.01
N ARG A 39 -27.43 -33.72 9.28
CA ARG A 39 -28.20 -34.83 8.69
C ARG A 39 -29.42 -35.27 9.49
N ILE A 40 -29.61 -34.71 10.68
CA ILE A 40 -30.75 -35.08 11.52
C ILE A 40 -32.05 -34.65 10.82
N LYS A 41 -32.98 -35.61 10.73
CA LYS A 41 -34.29 -35.42 10.09
C LYS A 41 -35.38 -34.98 11.07
N SER A 42 -35.27 -35.40 12.34
CA SER A 42 -36.24 -35.10 13.39
C SER A 42 -35.87 -33.81 14.15
N PRO A 43 -36.77 -32.81 14.22
CA PRO A 43 -36.57 -31.61 15.06
C PRO A 43 -36.30 -31.97 16.53
N ASP A 44 -36.97 -32.97 17.07
CA ASP A 44 -36.84 -33.37 18.48
C ASP A 44 -35.47 -33.99 18.77
N THR A 45 -34.98 -34.84 17.87
CA THR A 45 -33.63 -35.42 17.99
C THR A 45 -32.56 -34.34 17.84
N LEU A 46 -32.74 -33.40 16.92
CA LEU A 46 -31.84 -32.26 16.76
C LEU A 46 -31.85 -31.40 18.02
N TYR A 47 -33.02 -31.12 18.59
CA TYR A 47 -33.14 -30.34 19.82
C TYR A 47 -32.42 -31.01 20.99
N ARG A 48 -32.61 -32.32 21.19
CA ARG A 48 -31.92 -33.09 22.24
C ARG A 48 -30.40 -33.06 22.05
N LEU A 49 -29.91 -33.25 20.83
CA LEU A 49 -28.48 -33.21 20.53
C LEU A 49 -27.89 -31.82 20.72
N VAL A 50 -28.51 -30.78 20.17
CA VAL A 50 -28.01 -29.40 20.28
C VAL A 50 -28.05 -28.93 21.73
N LYS A 51 -29.08 -29.29 22.49
CA LYS A 51 -29.14 -29.03 23.93
C LYS A 51 -28.03 -29.75 24.69
N ALA A 52 -27.83 -31.05 24.43
CA ALA A 52 -26.75 -31.82 25.06
C ALA A 52 -25.37 -31.25 24.73
N LEU A 53 -25.15 -30.85 23.47
CA LEU A 53 -23.93 -30.18 23.02
C LEU A 53 -23.71 -28.87 23.79
N PHE A 54 -24.72 -28.00 23.81
CA PHE A 54 -24.64 -26.67 24.40
C PHE A 54 -24.39 -26.68 25.91
N GLN A 55 -24.84 -27.74 26.60
CA GLN A 55 -24.66 -27.94 28.04
C GLN A 55 -23.44 -28.80 28.40
N SER A 56 -22.72 -29.34 27.41
CA SER A 56 -21.69 -30.34 27.64
C SER A 56 -20.43 -29.76 28.30
N GLN A 57 -19.82 -30.53 29.21
CA GLN A 57 -18.49 -30.24 29.73
C GLN A 57 -17.38 -30.52 28.69
N LEU A 58 -17.69 -31.28 27.64
CA LEU A 58 -16.74 -31.58 26.56
C LEU A 58 -16.44 -30.34 25.71
N ILE A 59 -17.45 -29.53 25.40
CA ILE A 59 -17.24 -28.32 24.58
C ILE A 59 -16.39 -27.27 25.30
N ILE A 60 -16.42 -27.24 26.64
CA ILE A 60 -15.60 -26.35 27.46
C ILE A 60 -14.12 -26.72 27.39
N LYS A 61 -13.80 -27.98 27.07
CA LYS A 61 -12.42 -28.48 26.93
C LYS A 61 -11.85 -28.28 25.52
N LEU A 62 -12.70 -27.98 24.54
CA LEU A 62 -12.24 -27.64 23.20
C LEU A 62 -11.66 -26.23 23.19
N PRO A 63 -10.56 -25.99 22.46
CA PRO A 63 -10.08 -24.63 22.21
C PRO A 63 -11.23 -23.78 21.63
N PRO A 64 -11.50 -22.57 22.16
CA PRO A 64 -12.66 -21.76 21.77
C PRO A 64 -12.76 -21.52 20.25
N LEU A 65 -11.64 -21.16 19.60
CA LEU A 65 -11.62 -20.93 18.15
C LEU A 65 -11.84 -22.22 17.35
N ARG A 66 -11.37 -23.36 17.85
CA ARG A 66 -11.64 -24.66 17.21
C ARG A 66 -13.12 -24.99 17.25
N LEU A 67 -13.78 -24.77 18.38
CA LEU A 67 -15.22 -24.97 18.52
C LEU A 67 -16.01 -24.06 17.56
N LEU A 68 -15.59 -22.80 17.43
CA LEU A 68 -16.17 -21.88 16.44
C LEU A 68 -16.09 -22.45 15.02
N HIS A 69 -14.94 -23.00 14.61
CA HIS A 69 -14.77 -23.62 13.30
C HIS A 69 -15.64 -24.87 13.11
N VAL A 70 -15.70 -25.76 14.11
CA VAL A 70 -16.56 -26.94 14.07
C VAL A 70 -18.02 -26.56 13.84
N ILE A 71 -18.53 -25.54 14.54
CA ILE A 71 -19.91 -25.10 14.39
C ILE A 71 -20.14 -24.38 13.06
N LYS A 72 -19.18 -23.59 12.59
CA LYS A 72 -19.20 -23.03 11.23
C LYS A 72 -19.37 -24.15 10.19
N ASP A 73 -18.60 -25.22 10.31
CA ASP A 73 -18.63 -26.34 9.36
C ASP A 73 -19.97 -27.12 9.44
N VAL A 74 -20.53 -27.32 10.63
CA VAL A 74 -21.89 -27.86 10.81
C VAL A 74 -22.90 -27.07 9.97
N PHE A 75 -22.89 -25.74 10.09
CA PHE A 75 -23.85 -24.88 9.39
C PHE A 75 -23.57 -24.81 7.89
N LEU A 76 -22.32 -24.69 7.46
CA LEU A 76 -21.98 -24.69 6.03
C LEU A 76 -22.41 -25.99 5.36
N TRP A 77 -22.18 -27.13 6.00
CA TRP A 77 -22.53 -28.41 5.42
C TRP A 77 -24.04 -28.65 5.38
N LYS A 78 -24.78 -28.10 6.36
CA LYS A 78 -26.24 -28.04 6.31
C LYS A 78 -26.74 -27.26 5.09
N LEU A 79 -26.09 -26.14 4.78
CA LEU A 79 -26.47 -25.26 3.67
C LEU A 79 -26.05 -25.79 2.29
N GLU A 80 -24.91 -26.47 2.19
CA GLU A 80 -24.29 -26.80 0.89
C GLU A 80 -24.46 -28.25 0.43
N VAL A 81 -24.50 -29.22 1.35
CA VAL A 81 -24.28 -30.64 1.00
C VAL A 81 -25.47 -31.54 1.39
N SER A 82 -26.33 -31.11 2.32
CA SER A 82 -27.21 -32.05 3.00
C SER A 82 -28.43 -32.48 2.16
N GLU A 83 -28.51 -33.77 1.78
CA GLU A 83 -29.67 -34.42 1.15
C GLU A 83 -30.29 -35.53 2.04
N PRO A 84 -31.59 -35.87 1.91
CA PRO A 84 -32.73 -35.01 2.16
C PRO A 84 -32.90 -34.81 3.68
N THR A 85 -32.79 -33.56 4.11
CA THR A 85 -32.71 -33.18 5.53
C THR A 85 -33.86 -32.29 5.96
N LEU A 86 -34.03 -32.12 7.27
CA LEU A 86 -34.98 -31.19 7.90
C LEU A 86 -34.94 -29.81 7.19
N PRO A 87 -36.08 -29.17 6.86
CA PRO A 87 -36.07 -27.85 6.21
C PRO A 87 -35.18 -26.85 6.94
N ILE A 88 -34.50 -25.96 6.20
CA ILE A 88 -33.55 -24.99 6.76
C ILE A 88 -34.21 -24.15 7.85
N SER A 89 -35.41 -23.63 7.60
CA SER A 89 -36.19 -22.87 8.58
C SER A 89 -36.40 -23.63 9.89
N ASN A 90 -36.73 -24.93 9.84
CA ASN A 90 -36.92 -25.78 11.01
C ASN A 90 -35.59 -26.08 11.72
N PHE A 91 -34.50 -26.28 10.98
CA PHE A 91 -33.17 -26.45 11.56
C PHE A 91 -32.77 -25.23 12.38
N TYR A 92 -32.91 -24.03 11.81
CA TYR A 92 -32.58 -22.78 12.49
C TYR A 92 -33.54 -22.49 13.66
N GLN A 93 -34.81 -22.84 13.54
CA GLN A 93 -35.78 -22.73 14.63
C GLN A 93 -35.37 -23.57 15.86
N VAL A 94 -34.89 -24.81 15.65
CA VAL A 94 -34.42 -25.66 16.75
C VAL A 94 -33.20 -25.05 17.44
N TRP A 95 -32.23 -24.55 16.67
CA TRP A 95 -31.08 -23.84 17.22
C TRP A 95 -31.51 -22.59 18.00
N ASN A 96 -32.45 -21.81 17.47
CA ASN A 96 -32.98 -20.64 18.15
C ASN A 96 -33.60 -21.00 19.51
N ALA A 97 -34.39 -22.07 19.55
CA ALA A 97 -35.01 -22.55 20.79
C ALA A 97 -33.97 -22.92 21.86
N VAL A 98 -32.85 -23.56 21.48
CA VAL A 98 -31.77 -23.90 22.43
C VAL A 98 -31.01 -22.65 22.88
N LEU A 99 -30.67 -21.74 21.96
CA LEU A 99 -29.89 -20.54 22.29
C LEU A 99 -30.65 -19.59 23.22
N GLU A 100 -31.93 -19.33 22.92
CA GLU A 100 -32.78 -18.43 23.74
C GLU A 100 -33.06 -19.00 25.13
N SER A 101 -33.26 -20.32 25.25
CA SER A 101 -33.60 -20.96 26.52
C SER A 101 -32.47 -20.96 27.56
N HIS A 102 -31.23 -20.69 27.16
CA HIS A 102 -30.05 -20.75 28.04
C HIS A 102 -29.35 -19.41 28.25
N ARG A 103 -29.98 -18.29 27.88
CA ARG A 103 -29.36 -16.95 27.83
C ARG A 103 -28.69 -16.47 29.13
N ALA A 104 -29.14 -16.93 30.30
CA ALA A 104 -28.74 -16.37 31.59
C ALA A 104 -27.35 -16.78 32.12
N ALA A 105 -26.65 -17.73 31.50
CA ALA A 105 -25.37 -18.24 32.02
C ALA A 105 -24.45 -18.77 30.91
N TRP A 106 -24.14 -17.93 29.91
CA TRP A 106 -23.21 -18.34 28.86
C TRP A 106 -21.77 -18.35 29.35
N ASN A 107 -20.98 -19.29 28.84
CA ASN A 107 -19.51 -19.31 28.94
C ASN A 107 -18.89 -18.98 27.56
N LEU A 108 -17.56 -18.79 27.52
CA LEU A 108 -16.84 -18.47 26.29
C LEU A 108 -17.08 -19.50 25.17
N SER A 109 -17.15 -20.78 25.49
CA SER A 109 -17.36 -21.84 24.50
C SER A 109 -18.75 -21.75 23.86
N GLN A 110 -19.78 -21.47 24.67
CA GLN A 110 -21.14 -21.23 24.19
C GLN A 110 -21.24 -19.97 23.32
N LEU A 111 -20.50 -18.91 23.66
CA LEU A 111 -20.37 -17.74 22.79
C LEU A 111 -19.70 -18.10 21.45
N MET A 112 -18.67 -18.94 21.45
CA MET A 112 -18.01 -19.42 20.23
C MET A 112 -18.92 -20.29 19.36
N VAL A 113 -19.83 -21.08 19.96
CA VAL A 113 -20.87 -21.78 19.20
C VAL A 113 -21.69 -20.76 18.42
N LEU A 114 -22.23 -19.74 19.07
CA LEU A 114 -23.00 -18.71 18.37
C LEU A 114 -22.15 -17.94 17.33
N GLY A 115 -20.90 -17.63 17.65
CA GLY A 115 -19.96 -17.00 16.71
C GLY A 115 -19.78 -17.83 15.43
N GLY A 116 -19.59 -19.15 15.56
CA GLY A 116 -19.47 -20.07 14.43
C GLY A 116 -20.70 -20.07 13.54
N ILE A 117 -21.90 -20.01 14.14
CA ILE A 117 -23.15 -19.87 13.40
C ILE A 117 -23.15 -18.55 12.62
N LEU A 118 -22.93 -17.42 13.28
CA LEU A 118 -23.07 -16.08 12.70
C LEU A 118 -22.13 -15.85 11.50
N ILE A 119 -20.93 -16.41 11.51
CA ILE A 119 -19.95 -16.28 10.41
C ILE A 119 -20.48 -16.91 9.11
N THR A 120 -21.44 -17.83 9.17
CA THR A 120 -22.05 -18.45 7.97
C THR A 120 -23.09 -17.58 7.27
N TYR A 121 -23.50 -16.45 7.87
CA TYR A 121 -24.55 -15.58 7.32
C TYR A 121 -24.33 -15.14 5.86
N PRO A 122 -23.13 -14.69 5.44
CA PRO A 122 -22.93 -14.28 4.05
C PRO A 122 -23.13 -15.43 3.07
N ARG A 123 -22.74 -16.65 3.47
CA ARG A 123 -22.93 -17.84 2.64
C ARG A 123 -24.40 -18.24 2.56
N PHE A 124 -25.11 -18.22 3.70
CA PHE A 124 -26.56 -18.39 3.72
C PHE A 124 -27.25 -17.40 2.78
N LYS A 125 -26.94 -16.10 2.89
CA LYS A 125 -27.52 -15.06 2.05
C LYS A 125 -27.24 -15.32 0.56
N SER A 126 -25.99 -15.58 0.20
CA SER A 126 -25.61 -15.89 -1.19
C SER A 126 -26.37 -17.10 -1.76
N LEU A 127 -26.55 -18.16 -0.98
CA LEU A 127 -27.28 -19.35 -1.43
C LEU A 127 -28.79 -19.11 -1.48
N ASN A 128 -29.35 -18.35 -0.53
CA ASN A 128 -30.76 -18.01 -0.52
C ASN A 128 -31.14 -17.08 -1.69
N ASP A 129 -30.31 -16.10 -1.99
CA ASP A 129 -30.50 -15.19 -3.12
C ASP A 129 -30.43 -15.95 -4.47
N ALA A 130 -29.61 -17.00 -4.54
CA ALA A 130 -29.43 -17.79 -5.76
C ALA A 130 -30.46 -18.93 -5.94
N TYR A 131 -30.85 -19.60 -4.86
CA TYR A 131 -31.59 -20.87 -4.90
C TYR A 131 -32.86 -20.89 -4.04
N PHE A 132 -33.18 -19.81 -3.33
CA PHE A 132 -34.35 -19.70 -2.44
C PHE A 132 -34.44 -20.84 -1.42
N ILE A 133 -33.30 -21.16 -0.78
CA ILE A 133 -33.18 -22.28 0.15
C ILE A 133 -34.01 -22.09 1.45
N ASP A 134 -34.39 -20.86 1.79
CA ASP A 134 -35.29 -20.57 2.92
C ASP A 134 -36.76 -20.49 2.48
N GLU A 135 -37.48 -21.58 2.69
CA GLU A 135 -38.92 -21.70 2.41
C GLU A 135 -39.80 -20.76 3.26
N SER A 136 -39.25 -20.17 4.33
CA SER A 136 -40.03 -19.47 5.35
C SER A 136 -40.24 -17.97 5.11
N ARG A 137 -39.83 -17.44 3.95
CA ARG A 137 -39.86 -15.99 3.61
C ARG A 137 -39.06 -15.15 4.61
N ASP A 138 -37.75 -15.39 4.63
CA ASP A 138 -36.73 -14.63 5.39
C ASP A 138 -36.70 -14.80 6.92
N LYS A 139 -37.41 -15.78 7.51
CA LYS A 139 -37.29 -16.00 8.97
C LYS A 139 -35.87 -16.39 9.37
N THR A 140 -35.14 -17.09 8.51
CA THR A 140 -33.75 -17.47 8.80
C THR A 140 -32.83 -16.25 8.90
N ALA A 141 -33.02 -15.26 8.02
CA ALA A 141 -32.30 -13.99 8.09
C ALA A 141 -32.64 -13.22 9.39
N LEU A 142 -33.91 -13.26 9.83
CA LEU A 142 -34.32 -12.67 11.11
C LEU A 142 -33.63 -13.35 12.30
N TYR A 143 -33.44 -14.68 12.28
CA TYR A 143 -32.67 -15.38 13.32
C TYR A 143 -31.22 -14.90 13.36
N TYR A 144 -30.53 -14.79 12.22
CA TYR A 144 -29.17 -14.24 12.19
C TYR A 144 -29.08 -12.83 12.78
N ASN A 145 -30.03 -11.95 12.43
CA ASN A 145 -30.08 -10.60 12.98
C ASN A 145 -30.33 -10.60 14.50
N ASN A 146 -31.31 -11.39 14.96
CA ASN A 146 -31.61 -11.52 16.40
C ASN A 146 -30.41 -12.08 17.17
N TRP A 147 -29.79 -13.16 16.67
CA TRP A 147 -28.62 -13.77 17.27
C TRP A 147 -27.44 -12.82 17.32
N ARG A 148 -27.21 -12.03 16.27
CA ARG A 148 -26.12 -11.06 16.23
C ARG A 148 -26.32 -9.94 17.25
N PHE A 149 -27.51 -9.34 17.27
CA PHE A 149 -27.75 -8.08 17.97
C PHE A 149 -28.30 -8.25 19.39
N ASN A 150 -29.13 -9.26 19.63
CA ASN A 150 -29.81 -9.47 20.91
C ASN A 150 -29.13 -10.55 21.78
N LEU A 151 -28.31 -11.42 21.19
CA LEU A 151 -27.58 -12.47 21.92
C LEU A 151 -26.06 -12.25 21.89
N PHE A 152 -25.41 -12.39 20.73
CA PHE A 152 -23.95 -12.40 20.61
C PHE A 152 -23.32 -11.10 21.10
N LEU A 153 -23.74 -9.95 20.56
CA LEU A 153 -23.09 -8.67 20.86
C LEU A 153 -23.24 -8.28 22.36
N PRO A 154 -24.43 -8.38 23.00
CA PRO A 154 -24.57 -8.15 24.43
C PRO A 154 -23.73 -9.09 25.29
N ILE A 155 -23.74 -10.39 25.01
CA ILE A 155 -22.99 -11.39 25.79
C ILE A 155 -21.48 -11.19 25.58
N TRP A 156 -21.04 -10.91 24.35
CA TRP A 156 -19.65 -10.56 24.06
C TRP A 156 -19.21 -9.31 24.86
N ALA A 157 -20.08 -8.30 24.96
CA ALA A 157 -19.82 -7.09 25.74
C ALA A 157 -19.65 -7.40 27.24
N GLU A 158 -20.48 -8.28 27.78
CA GLU A 158 -20.39 -8.75 29.17
C GLU A 158 -19.03 -9.43 29.42
N PHE A 159 -18.61 -10.37 28.56
CA PHE A 159 -17.30 -11.01 28.65
C PHE A 159 -16.13 -10.03 28.50
N TRP A 160 -16.25 -9.07 27.59
CA TRP A 160 -15.22 -8.06 27.36
C TRP A 160 -15.01 -7.16 28.60
N ASN A 161 -16.10 -6.84 29.29
CA ASN A 161 -16.07 -5.98 30.46
C ASN A 161 -15.77 -6.73 31.77
N ASP A 162 -15.83 -8.07 31.78
CA ASP A 162 -15.55 -8.89 32.96
C ASP A 162 -14.07 -8.77 33.41
N PRO A 163 -13.79 -8.30 34.65
CA PRO A 163 -12.43 -8.19 35.18
C PRO A 163 -11.65 -9.51 35.19
N ALA A 164 -12.32 -10.64 35.44
CA ALA A 164 -11.67 -11.96 35.50
C ALA A 164 -11.20 -12.41 34.12
N ILE A 165 -11.99 -12.10 33.08
CA ILE A 165 -11.62 -12.33 31.68
C ILE A 165 -10.53 -11.34 31.26
N ASN A 166 -10.63 -10.10 31.73
CA ASN A 166 -9.66 -9.06 31.44
C ASN A 166 -8.25 -9.37 31.95
N ALA A 167 -8.12 -10.20 32.99
CA ALA A 167 -6.85 -10.66 33.53
C ALA A 167 -6.16 -11.75 32.68
N ASN A 168 -6.86 -12.37 31.72
CA ASN A 168 -6.32 -13.42 30.86
C ASN A 168 -6.18 -12.95 29.39
N PRO A 169 -4.94 -12.65 28.91
CA PRO A 169 -4.69 -12.17 27.55
C PRO A 169 -5.17 -13.13 26.46
N LEU A 170 -5.07 -14.45 26.68
CA LEU A 170 -5.43 -15.44 25.67
C LEU A 170 -6.94 -15.46 25.41
N ILE A 171 -7.75 -15.35 26.47
CA ILE A 171 -9.21 -15.29 26.34
C ILE A 171 -9.64 -14.02 25.60
N LYS A 172 -9.00 -12.88 25.90
CA LYS A 172 -9.22 -11.63 25.18
C LYS A 172 -8.92 -11.77 23.70
N ASN A 173 -7.82 -12.42 23.33
CA ASN A 173 -7.48 -12.66 21.93
C ASN A 173 -8.54 -13.54 21.24
N TYR A 174 -9.10 -14.54 21.91
CA TYR A 174 -10.22 -15.31 21.36
C TYR A 174 -11.49 -14.47 21.14
N LEU A 175 -11.84 -13.59 22.08
CA LEU A 175 -12.97 -12.68 21.93
C LEU A 175 -12.76 -11.73 20.74
N LEU A 176 -11.56 -11.16 20.60
CA LEU A 176 -11.21 -10.28 19.49
C LEU A 176 -11.29 -10.98 18.14
N VAL A 177 -10.69 -12.16 18.01
CA VAL A 177 -10.75 -12.95 16.76
C VAL A 177 -12.19 -13.30 16.41
N SER A 178 -13.01 -13.73 17.39
CA SER A 178 -14.41 -14.04 17.14
C SER A 178 -15.19 -12.84 16.60
N MET A 179 -14.90 -11.63 17.09
CA MET A 179 -15.48 -10.39 16.60
C MET A 179 -15.00 -10.07 15.18
N VAL A 180 -13.70 -10.18 14.93
CA VAL A 180 -13.08 -9.96 13.60
C VAL A 180 -13.76 -10.82 12.53
N LEU A 181 -13.99 -12.10 12.82
CA LEU A 181 -14.59 -13.02 11.85
C LEU A 181 -16.03 -12.64 11.42
N LEU A 182 -16.74 -11.83 12.21
CA LEU A 182 -18.06 -11.31 11.83
C LEU A 182 -17.98 -10.22 10.75
N PHE A 183 -16.82 -9.61 10.52
CA PHE A 183 -16.57 -8.58 9.50
C PHE A 183 -16.09 -9.19 8.18
N SER A 184 -16.77 -10.25 7.73
CA SER A 184 -16.50 -10.88 6.43
C SER A 184 -16.71 -9.95 5.23
N HIS A 185 -17.51 -8.90 5.41
CA HIS A 185 -17.77 -7.86 4.42
C HIS A 185 -17.56 -6.48 5.06
N PRO A 186 -17.34 -5.42 4.28
CA PRO A 186 -17.36 -4.05 4.79
C PRO A 186 -18.76 -3.75 5.33
N ILE A 187 -18.90 -3.55 6.64
CA ILE A 187 -20.18 -3.29 7.30
C ILE A 187 -20.15 -1.86 7.85
N THR A 188 -20.98 -0.99 7.28
CA THR A 188 -21.14 0.41 7.73
C THR A 188 -22.08 0.53 8.93
N ASP A 189 -23.03 -0.41 9.07
CA ASP A 189 -24.18 -0.27 9.99
C ASP A 189 -24.06 -1.19 11.22
N PHE A 190 -22.83 -1.42 11.70
CA PHE A 190 -22.64 -2.18 12.94
C PHE A 190 -23.19 -1.36 14.12
N PRO A 191 -24.05 -1.91 15.00
CA PRO A 191 -24.72 -1.15 16.06
C PRO A 191 -23.81 -0.95 17.27
N PHE A 192 -22.75 -0.17 17.07
CA PHE A 192 -21.76 0.14 18.10
C PHE A 192 -22.38 0.76 19.37
N HIS A 193 -23.53 1.43 19.26
CA HIS A 193 -24.23 2.07 20.37
C HIS A 193 -25.14 1.14 21.18
N ALA A 194 -25.39 -0.09 20.72
CA ALA A 194 -26.31 -1.01 21.39
C ALA A 194 -25.73 -1.63 22.67
N VAL A 195 -24.42 -1.48 22.89
CA VAL A 195 -23.69 -2.13 23.99
C VAL A 195 -22.68 -1.17 24.61
N ASN A 196 -22.50 -1.27 25.92
CA ASN A 196 -21.56 -0.45 26.67
C ASN A 196 -20.12 -0.99 26.54
N ILE A 197 -19.47 -0.71 25.41
CA ILE A 197 -18.08 -1.10 25.13
C ILE A 197 -17.27 0.14 24.77
N SER A 198 -16.06 0.24 25.31
CA SER A 198 -15.04 1.17 24.79
C SER A 198 -14.47 0.63 23.48
N TRP A 199 -15.03 1.06 22.35
CA TRP A 199 -14.57 0.66 21.02
C TRP A 199 -13.15 1.15 20.71
N ASP A 200 -12.74 2.24 21.34
CA ASP A 200 -11.35 2.72 21.31
C ASP A 200 -10.37 1.69 21.89
N LEU A 201 -10.72 1.07 23.03
CA LEU A 201 -9.93 0.01 23.64
C LEU A 201 -9.88 -1.24 22.74
N VAL A 202 -11.02 -1.61 22.13
CA VAL A 202 -11.08 -2.74 21.18
C VAL A 202 -10.16 -2.48 19.99
N THR A 203 -10.20 -1.28 19.41
CA THR A 203 -9.34 -0.86 18.30
C THR A 203 -7.87 -0.97 18.67
N GLY A 204 -7.49 -0.42 19.83
CA GLY A 204 -6.11 -0.48 20.31
C GLY A 204 -5.60 -1.91 20.51
N ARG A 205 -6.45 -2.82 20.98
CA ARG A 205 -6.11 -4.25 21.19
C ARG A 205 -6.07 -5.06 19.90
N LEU A 206 -6.89 -4.74 18.91
CA LEU A 206 -6.78 -5.37 17.58
C LEU A 206 -5.47 -5.01 16.89
N LEU A 207 -4.96 -3.79 17.10
CA LEU A 207 -3.64 -3.40 16.61
C LEU A 207 -2.50 -4.06 17.38
N ASP A 208 -2.66 -4.30 18.70
CA ASP A 208 -1.71 -5.14 19.45
C ASP A 208 -1.66 -6.55 18.86
N LEU A 209 -2.83 -7.11 18.54
CA LEU A 209 -2.95 -8.43 17.93
C LEU A 209 -2.34 -8.50 16.53
N LEU A 210 -2.51 -7.45 15.72
CA LEU A 210 -1.85 -7.32 14.43
C LEU A 210 -0.33 -7.24 14.59
N ALA A 211 0.16 -6.49 15.58
CA ALA A 211 1.58 -6.41 15.88
C ALA A 211 2.12 -7.78 16.29
N GLU A 212 1.48 -8.49 17.22
CA GLU A 212 1.85 -9.87 17.62
C GLU A 212 1.93 -10.79 16.40
N TYR A 213 0.89 -10.81 15.56
CA TYR A 213 0.87 -11.61 14.34
C TYR A 213 2.02 -11.26 13.38
N THR A 214 2.35 -9.98 13.26
CA THR A 214 3.45 -9.50 12.42
C THR A 214 4.80 -10.01 12.96
N HIS A 215 5.01 -9.99 14.27
CA HIS A 215 6.24 -10.49 14.89
C HIS A 215 6.41 -12.00 14.69
N ASP A 216 5.31 -12.74 14.57
CA ASP A 216 5.30 -14.18 14.39
C ASP A 216 5.30 -14.62 12.90
N ILE A 217 5.40 -13.70 11.93
CA ILE A 217 5.17 -14.00 10.50
C ILE A 217 6.07 -15.12 9.93
N GLY A 218 7.28 -15.28 10.48
CA GLY A 218 8.26 -16.31 10.09
C GLY A 218 8.19 -17.62 10.88
N GLN A 219 7.34 -17.74 11.90
CA GLN A 219 7.25 -18.94 12.73
C GLN A 219 6.25 -19.96 12.16
N PRO A 220 6.53 -21.28 12.28
CA PRO A 220 5.53 -22.30 11.97
C PRO A 220 4.35 -22.15 12.92
N THR A 221 3.15 -21.97 12.36
CA THR A 221 1.91 -21.78 13.14
C THR A 221 1.28 -23.13 13.41
N GLU A 222 1.07 -23.45 14.69
CA GLU A 222 0.23 -24.59 15.08
C GLU A 222 -1.23 -24.34 14.69
N GLY A 223 -1.92 -25.41 14.28
CA GLY A 223 -3.30 -25.35 13.82
C GLY A 223 -4.27 -24.89 14.91
N SER A 224 -5.21 -24.00 14.57
CA SER A 224 -6.25 -23.46 15.47
C SER A 224 -5.77 -22.50 16.57
N THR A 225 -4.54 -22.00 16.48
CA THR A 225 -4.08 -20.86 17.28
C THR A 225 -4.68 -19.54 16.78
N VAL A 226 -4.60 -18.48 17.59
CA VAL A 226 -5.03 -17.13 17.18
C VAL A 226 -4.34 -16.69 15.88
N SER A 227 -3.03 -16.89 15.79
CA SER A 227 -2.23 -16.58 14.59
C SER A 227 -2.66 -17.40 13.36
N SER A 228 -2.96 -18.70 13.54
CA SER A 228 -3.49 -19.56 12.47
C SER A 228 -4.86 -19.11 11.95
N VAL A 229 -5.75 -18.66 12.82
CA VAL A 229 -7.08 -18.17 12.39
C VAL A 229 -6.95 -16.80 11.72
N LEU A 230 -6.12 -15.91 12.26
CA LEU A 230 -5.89 -14.59 11.66
C LEU A 230 -5.24 -14.68 10.28
N SER A 231 -4.26 -15.55 10.08
CA SER A 231 -3.56 -15.69 8.78
C SER A 231 -4.50 -16.01 7.61
N THR A 232 -5.60 -16.72 7.89
CA THR A 232 -6.61 -17.06 6.89
C THR A 232 -7.76 -16.05 6.78
N ASN A 233 -7.79 -15.03 7.64
CA ASN A 233 -8.89 -14.06 7.75
C ASN A 233 -8.39 -12.60 7.91
N LEU A 234 -7.20 -12.26 7.39
CA LEU A 234 -6.64 -10.89 7.47
C LEU A 234 -7.53 -9.84 6.79
N ASN A 235 -8.23 -10.21 5.73
CA ASN A 235 -9.25 -9.39 5.08
C ASN A 235 -10.40 -9.00 6.06
N HIS A 236 -10.81 -9.91 6.94
CA HIS A 236 -11.83 -9.61 7.95
C HIS A 236 -11.29 -8.67 9.02
N LEU A 237 -10.01 -8.80 9.39
CA LEU A 237 -9.34 -7.88 10.30
C LEU A 237 -9.28 -6.46 9.70
N ALA A 238 -8.93 -6.33 8.43
CA ALA A 238 -8.96 -5.05 7.71
C ALA A 238 -10.37 -4.42 7.76
N ASN A 239 -11.42 -5.17 7.42
CA ASN A 239 -12.81 -4.68 7.48
C ASN A 239 -13.23 -4.27 8.89
N CYS A 240 -12.80 -5.02 9.91
CA CYS A 240 -13.11 -4.74 11.31
C CYS A 240 -12.43 -3.43 11.77
N LEU A 241 -11.12 -3.28 11.51
CA LEU A 241 -10.36 -2.07 11.82
C LEU A 241 -10.94 -0.84 11.09
N ASN A 242 -11.26 -0.99 9.81
CA ASN A 242 -11.88 0.06 9.00
C ASN A 242 -13.17 0.57 9.64
N ALA A 243 -14.07 -0.34 10.03
CA ALA A 243 -15.31 0.03 10.71
C ALA A 243 -15.04 0.72 12.06
N LEU A 244 -14.05 0.24 12.83
CA LEU A 244 -13.71 0.78 14.14
C LEU A 244 -13.08 2.18 14.08
N PHE A 245 -12.17 2.45 13.14
CA PHE A 245 -11.55 3.78 12.97
C PHE A 245 -12.59 4.87 12.71
N THR A 246 -13.68 4.55 11.98
CA THR A 246 -14.79 5.50 11.78
C THR A 246 -15.52 5.88 13.07
N LYS A 247 -15.36 5.12 14.16
CA LYS A 247 -15.96 5.38 15.48
C LYS A 247 -14.94 5.80 16.53
N SER A 248 -13.67 5.56 16.29
CA SER A 248 -12.61 5.94 17.21
C SER A 248 -12.51 7.45 17.40
N ASN A 249 -12.09 7.83 18.61
CA ASN A 249 -11.73 9.20 18.94
C ASN A 249 -10.32 9.55 18.45
N GLU A 250 -9.98 10.84 18.46
CA GLU A 250 -8.68 11.33 18.00
C GLU A 250 -7.48 10.68 18.72
N PRO A 251 -7.40 10.60 20.06
CA PRO A 251 -6.28 9.94 20.74
C PRO A 251 -6.06 8.50 20.28
N THR A 252 -7.15 7.77 20.04
CA THR A 252 -7.09 6.38 19.58
C THR A 252 -6.62 6.31 18.14
N LEU A 253 -7.07 7.20 17.26
CA LEU A 253 -6.59 7.27 15.87
C LEU A 253 -5.08 7.59 15.81
N MET A 254 -4.60 8.54 16.62
CA MET A 254 -3.19 8.89 16.72
C MET A 254 -2.35 7.71 17.22
N ASN A 255 -2.77 7.05 18.30
CA ASN A 255 -2.10 5.87 18.82
C ASN A 255 -2.14 4.69 17.83
N SER A 256 -3.25 4.54 17.11
CA SER A 256 -3.40 3.50 16.09
C SER A 256 -2.41 3.68 14.95
N LEU A 257 -2.27 4.92 14.48
CA LEU A 257 -1.32 5.28 13.44
C LEU A 257 0.13 5.11 13.91
N TYR A 258 0.45 5.47 15.16
CA TYR A 258 1.76 5.21 15.75
C TYR A 258 2.09 3.71 15.78
N LYS A 259 1.13 2.85 16.17
CA LYS A 259 1.32 1.40 16.13
C LYS A 259 1.50 0.87 14.71
N LEU A 260 0.73 1.37 13.74
CA LEU A 260 0.88 0.98 12.34
C LEU A 260 2.25 1.38 11.80
N GLU A 261 2.77 2.56 12.13
CA GLU A 261 4.12 2.98 11.77
C GLU A 261 5.17 2.01 12.31
N LYS A 262 5.08 1.61 13.59
CA LYS A 262 5.96 0.61 14.19
C LYS A 262 5.85 -0.78 13.55
N ILE A 263 4.65 -1.21 13.18
CA ILE A 263 4.42 -2.46 12.44
C ILE A 263 5.08 -2.38 11.06
N CYS A 264 4.94 -1.26 10.35
CA CYS A 264 5.59 -1.06 9.05
C CYS A 264 7.11 -1.09 9.17
N GLN A 265 7.66 -0.45 10.21
CA GLN A 265 9.09 -0.47 10.51
C GLN A 265 9.58 -1.91 10.73
N TYR A 266 8.89 -2.67 11.59
CA TYR A 266 9.23 -4.07 11.84
C TYR A 266 9.15 -4.94 10.58
N LEU A 267 8.10 -4.78 9.77
CA LEU A 267 7.97 -5.48 8.49
C LEU A 267 9.13 -5.18 7.56
N SER A 268 9.54 -3.91 7.50
CA SER A 268 10.68 -3.50 6.70
C SER A 268 11.95 -4.24 7.10
N ASP A 269 12.22 -4.34 8.41
CA ASP A 269 13.37 -5.07 8.94
C ASP A 269 13.26 -6.59 8.73
N ALA A 270 12.04 -7.15 8.85
CA ALA A 270 11.77 -8.58 8.68
C ALA A 270 11.90 -9.05 7.21
N VAL A 271 11.80 -8.14 6.24
CA VAL A 271 11.94 -8.45 4.80
C VAL A 271 13.41 -8.53 4.37
N ARG A 272 14.32 -7.83 5.07
CA ARG A 272 15.76 -7.79 4.73
C ARG A 272 16.41 -9.15 4.44
N PRO A 273 16.17 -10.22 5.24
CA PRO A 273 16.74 -11.54 4.97
C PRO A 273 16.25 -12.18 3.66
N PHE A 274 15.14 -11.69 3.10
CA PHE A 274 14.46 -12.24 1.93
C PHE A 274 14.58 -11.35 0.68
N GLU A 275 15.36 -10.25 0.73
CA GLU A 275 15.49 -9.30 -0.39
C GLU A 275 15.94 -9.95 -1.70
N GLN A 276 16.78 -10.98 -1.63
CA GLN A 276 17.27 -11.73 -2.79
C GLN A 276 16.24 -12.70 -3.38
N GLN A 277 15.12 -12.96 -2.67
CA GLN A 277 14.08 -13.85 -3.14
C GLN A 277 13.19 -13.12 -4.16
N LYS A 278 12.86 -13.81 -5.26
CA LYS A 278 11.97 -13.30 -6.31
C LYS A 278 10.51 -13.21 -5.87
N GLN A 279 10.11 -14.02 -4.89
CA GLN A 279 8.74 -14.08 -4.41
C GLN A 279 8.74 -14.24 -2.89
N LEU A 280 8.12 -13.27 -2.21
CA LEU A 280 7.87 -13.33 -0.77
C LEU A 280 6.67 -14.22 -0.47
N ASP A 281 6.61 -14.72 0.77
CA ASP A 281 5.44 -15.45 1.28
C ASP A 281 4.18 -14.59 1.13
N ARG A 282 3.07 -15.22 0.76
CA ARG A 282 1.73 -14.61 0.65
C ARG A 282 1.33 -13.87 1.92
N LYS A 283 1.81 -14.30 3.09
CA LYS A 283 1.58 -13.60 4.36
C LYS A 283 2.05 -12.14 4.34
N PHE A 284 3.19 -11.83 3.71
CA PHE A 284 3.68 -10.46 3.57
C PHE A 284 2.79 -9.63 2.65
N GLN A 285 2.27 -10.24 1.59
CA GLN A 285 1.33 -9.60 0.67
C GLN A 285 0.01 -9.25 1.38
N ASP A 286 -0.54 -10.19 2.12
CA ASP A 286 -1.81 -9.99 2.84
C ASP A 286 -1.67 -8.91 3.94
N LEU A 287 -0.52 -8.86 4.63
CA LEU A 287 -0.20 -7.79 5.58
C LEU A 287 -0.02 -6.43 4.91
N PHE A 288 0.68 -6.38 3.77
CA PHE A 288 0.83 -5.15 3.00
C PHE A 288 -0.53 -4.57 2.63
N ILE A 289 -1.43 -5.40 2.09
CA ILE A 289 -2.78 -4.98 1.71
C ILE A 289 -3.56 -4.49 2.94
N LEU A 290 -3.54 -5.23 4.05
CA LEU A 290 -4.22 -4.86 5.29
C LEU A 290 -3.76 -3.49 5.80
N ILE A 291 -2.44 -3.28 5.88
CA ILE A 291 -1.84 -2.04 6.38
C ILE A 291 -2.26 -0.86 5.50
N ILE A 292 -2.19 -0.99 4.18
CA ILE A 292 -2.59 0.10 3.28
C ILE A 292 -4.09 0.39 3.39
N LEU A 293 -4.95 -0.63 3.56
CA LEU A 293 -6.38 -0.42 3.80
C LEU A 293 -6.64 0.30 5.14
N ALA A 294 -5.92 -0.09 6.20
CA ALA A 294 -6.00 0.58 7.50
C ALA A 294 -5.54 2.04 7.43
N LEU A 295 -4.41 2.31 6.76
CA LEU A 295 -3.89 3.67 6.55
C LEU A 295 -4.86 4.53 5.73
N LYS A 296 -5.50 3.96 4.69
CA LYS A 296 -6.53 4.63 3.90
C LYS A 296 -7.68 5.10 4.77
N GLU A 297 -8.25 4.21 5.58
CA GLU A 297 -9.40 4.59 6.42
C GLU A 297 -9.00 5.56 7.53
N ILE A 298 -7.84 5.39 8.16
CA ILE A 298 -7.33 6.38 9.13
C ILE A 298 -7.15 7.75 8.45
N SER A 299 -6.53 7.81 7.27
CA SER A 299 -6.32 9.05 6.50
C SER A 299 -7.65 9.72 6.13
N ALA A 300 -8.68 8.94 5.81
CA ALA A 300 -10.03 9.45 5.57
C ALA A 300 -10.67 10.10 6.82
N MET A 301 -10.22 9.73 8.04
CA MET A 301 -10.67 10.34 9.29
C MET A 301 -9.94 11.66 9.65
N ASN A 302 -9.20 12.27 8.71
CA ASN A 302 -8.43 13.50 8.97
C ASN A 302 -9.25 14.66 9.58
N MET A 303 -10.56 14.72 9.32
CA MET A 303 -11.44 15.77 9.86
C MET A 303 -11.68 15.63 11.37
N LYS A 304 -11.42 14.45 11.94
CA LYS A 304 -11.48 14.21 13.39
C LYS A 304 -10.19 14.61 14.12
N ILE A 305 -9.11 14.86 13.38
CA ILE A 305 -7.81 15.20 13.95
C ILE A 305 -7.73 16.70 14.16
N SER A 306 -7.45 17.11 15.39
CA SER A 306 -7.31 18.51 15.75
C SER A 306 -6.12 19.14 15.01
N PRO A 307 -6.17 20.45 14.69
CA PRO A 307 -5.10 21.14 13.98
C PRO A 307 -3.70 20.95 14.61
N ASP A 308 -3.62 20.95 15.94
CA ASP A 308 -2.36 20.83 16.68
C ASP A 308 -1.69 19.45 16.51
N HIS A 309 -2.47 18.42 16.16
CA HIS A 309 -1.97 17.06 15.93
C HIS A 309 -1.83 16.70 14.45
N LYS A 310 -2.31 17.54 13.51
CA LYS A 310 -2.30 17.22 12.07
C LYS A 310 -0.90 16.98 11.51
N ASP A 311 0.08 17.78 11.91
CA ASP A 311 1.46 17.62 11.44
C ASP A 311 2.03 16.24 11.83
N ASN A 312 1.85 15.85 13.10
CA ASN A 312 2.27 14.55 13.60
C ASN A 312 1.49 13.40 12.94
N PHE A 313 0.21 13.60 12.65
CA PHE A 313 -0.63 12.64 11.95
C PHE A 313 -0.09 12.36 10.54
N TYR A 314 0.14 13.39 9.73
CA TYR A 314 0.69 13.18 8.38
C TYR A 314 2.17 12.77 8.39
N PHE A 315 2.95 13.17 9.39
CA PHE A 315 4.29 12.66 9.64
C PHE A 315 4.29 11.12 9.77
N MET A 316 3.43 10.56 10.63
CA MET A 316 3.36 9.11 10.83
C MET A 316 2.80 8.36 9.62
N ILE A 317 1.84 8.94 8.87
CA ILE A 317 1.41 8.38 7.57
C ILE A 317 2.60 8.27 6.61
N CYS A 318 3.39 9.34 6.52
CA CYS A 318 4.56 9.41 5.66
C CYS A 318 5.60 8.34 6.01
N LEU A 319 5.90 8.17 7.31
CA LEU A 319 6.82 7.15 7.78
C LEU A 319 6.30 5.73 7.57
N SER A 320 5.00 5.51 7.77
CA SER A 320 4.37 4.21 7.50
C SER A 320 4.53 3.82 6.03
N LEU A 321 4.26 4.75 5.10
CA LEU A 321 4.46 4.53 3.67
C LEU A 321 5.94 4.33 3.32
N PHE A 322 6.85 5.09 3.92
CA PHE A 322 8.29 4.95 3.72
C PHE A 322 8.80 3.57 4.14
N HIS A 323 8.44 3.09 5.32
CA HIS A 323 8.87 1.78 5.79
C HIS A 323 8.27 0.62 4.98
N ILE A 324 6.98 0.71 4.63
CA ILE A 324 6.31 -0.36 3.88
C ILE A 324 6.69 -0.37 2.39
N HIS A 325 7.34 0.68 1.88
CA HIS A 325 7.71 0.79 0.47
C HIS A 325 8.62 -0.36 0.00
N VAL A 326 9.39 -0.99 0.90
CA VAL A 326 10.20 -2.18 0.56
C VAL A 326 9.36 -3.34 0.01
N LEU A 327 8.08 -3.43 0.36
CA LEU A 327 7.15 -4.43 -0.15
C LEU A 327 6.54 -4.05 -1.51
N THR A 328 6.56 -2.76 -1.88
CA THR A 328 5.98 -2.29 -3.15
C THR A 328 6.78 -2.76 -4.35
N GLU A 329 8.10 -2.93 -4.22
CA GLU A 329 8.95 -3.52 -5.26
C GLU A 329 8.55 -4.98 -5.56
N LYS A 330 8.18 -5.74 -4.51
CA LYS A 330 7.89 -7.16 -4.62
C LYS A 330 6.47 -7.47 -5.09
N PHE A 331 5.50 -6.65 -4.69
CA PHE A 331 4.09 -6.87 -5.02
C PHE A 331 3.54 -5.93 -6.09
N GLY A 332 4.21 -4.81 -6.35
CA GLY A 332 3.73 -3.73 -7.19
C GLY A 332 2.63 -2.90 -6.52
N THR A 333 2.53 -1.63 -6.93
CA THR A 333 1.42 -0.73 -6.59
C THR A 333 0.45 -0.53 -7.75
N VAL A 334 0.82 -1.02 -8.95
CA VAL A 334 0.01 -0.90 -10.16
C VAL A 334 -1.34 -1.60 -9.96
N GLY A 335 -2.42 -0.84 -10.06
CA GLY A 335 -3.77 -1.37 -9.86
C GLY A 335 -4.17 -1.49 -8.38
N PHE A 336 -3.48 -0.81 -7.47
CA PHE A 336 -3.87 -0.70 -6.06
C PHE A 336 -4.25 0.73 -5.66
N PRO A 337 -5.48 1.21 -6.00
CA PRO A 337 -5.91 2.60 -5.79
C PRO A 337 -5.86 3.08 -4.34
N SER A 338 -5.89 2.16 -3.38
CA SER A 338 -5.79 2.50 -1.96
C SER A 338 -4.41 3.05 -1.60
N TYR A 339 -3.33 2.59 -2.24
CA TYR A 339 -1.98 3.13 -2.02
C TYR A 339 -1.90 4.57 -2.55
N ASP A 340 -2.34 4.78 -3.79
CA ASP A 340 -2.33 6.10 -4.45
C ASP A 340 -3.16 7.11 -3.64
N TYR A 341 -4.34 6.70 -3.14
CA TYR A 341 -5.16 7.56 -2.29
C TYR A 341 -4.42 8.04 -1.03
N VAL A 342 -3.74 7.15 -0.31
CA VAL A 342 -3.00 7.52 0.91
C VAL A 342 -1.84 8.46 0.56
N TYR A 343 -1.10 8.15 -0.50
CA TYR A 343 0.04 8.96 -0.92
C TYR A 343 -0.39 10.34 -1.44
N ASP A 344 -1.44 10.43 -2.25
CA ASP A 344 -1.94 11.70 -2.76
C ASP A 344 -2.63 12.54 -1.68
N SER A 345 -3.31 11.92 -0.71
CA SER A 345 -3.83 12.60 0.49
C SER A 345 -2.70 13.25 1.30
N LEU A 346 -1.60 12.51 1.51
CA LEU A 346 -0.39 13.02 2.17
C LEU A 346 0.23 14.21 1.42
N ILE A 347 0.43 14.07 0.11
CA ILE A 347 1.00 15.14 -0.72
C ILE A 347 0.07 16.36 -0.72
N THR A 348 -1.24 16.16 -0.84
CA THR A 348 -2.24 17.23 -0.81
C THR A 348 -2.20 18.00 0.50
N TYR A 349 -2.04 17.32 1.64
CA TYR A 349 -1.89 17.99 2.93
C TYR A 349 -0.69 18.94 2.94
N PHE A 350 0.49 18.45 2.54
CA PHE A 350 1.68 19.29 2.50
C PHE A 350 1.54 20.41 1.49
N ILE A 351 0.91 20.18 0.35
CA ILE A 351 0.62 21.23 -0.64
C ILE A 351 -0.23 22.34 0.00
N VAL A 352 -1.33 21.99 0.64
CA VAL A 352 -2.28 22.95 1.25
C VAL A 352 -1.67 23.68 2.44
N LEU A 353 -0.82 23.02 3.22
CA LEU A 353 -0.13 23.62 4.37
C LEU A 353 0.78 24.79 3.96
N ASP A 354 1.40 24.69 2.77
CA ASP A 354 2.36 25.66 2.22
C ASP A 354 3.44 26.11 3.25
N ASP A 355 3.99 25.15 3.99
CA ASP A 355 5.08 25.37 4.96
C ASP A 355 6.16 24.29 4.87
N LEU A 356 7.24 24.63 4.17
CA LEU A 356 8.41 23.75 3.99
C LEU A 356 9.06 23.35 5.33
N SER A 357 8.96 24.18 6.38
CA SER A 357 9.60 23.91 7.68
C SER A 357 9.03 22.66 8.36
N LYS A 358 7.78 22.32 8.07
CA LYS A 358 7.07 21.14 8.60
C LYS A 358 7.48 19.84 7.92
N ILE A 359 8.10 19.94 6.75
CA ILE A 359 8.57 18.79 5.96
C ILE A 359 10.01 18.42 6.31
N ILE A 360 10.82 19.40 6.73
CA ILE A 360 12.23 19.19 7.11
C ILE A 360 12.41 18.07 8.15
N PRO A 361 11.61 17.98 9.24
CA PRO A 361 11.71 16.88 10.20
C PRO A 361 11.48 15.50 9.57
N ILE A 362 10.54 15.39 8.63
CA ILE A 362 10.24 14.14 7.91
C ILE A 362 11.46 13.72 7.09
N LEU A 363 12.02 14.65 6.31
CA LEU A 363 13.18 14.39 5.47
C LEU A 363 14.41 14.01 6.29
N ASN A 364 14.62 14.65 7.44
CA ASN A 364 15.69 14.28 8.36
C ASN A 364 15.49 12.88 8.93
N HIS A 365 14.27 12.55 9.38
CA HIS A 365 13.97 11.23 9.94
C HIS A 365 14.17 10.11 8.90
N MET A 366 13.69 10.31 7.68
CA MET A 366 13.93 9.37 6.58
C MET A 366 15.44 9.21 6.33
N LYS A 367 16.19 10.32 6.25
CA LYS A 367 17.65 10.31 6.04
C LYS A 367 18.40 9.53 7.12
N GLU A 368 17.99 9.64 8.37
CA GLU A 368 18.58 8.91 9.50
C GLU A 368 18.24 7.41 9.49
N ALA A 369 17.12 7.00 8.89
CA ALA A 369 16.63 5.62 8.86
C ALA A 369 17.36 4.69 7.84
N TYR A 370 18.66 4.88 7.64
CA TYR A 370 19.54 4.05 6.80
C TYR A 370 19.13 3.94 5.32
N ILE A 371 18.68 5.04 4.72
CA ILE A 371 18.37 5.10 3.28
C ILE A 371 19.51 4.58 2.38
N SER A 372 20.76 4.78 2.78
CA SER A 372 21.93 4.34 2.01
C SER A 372 22.07 2.81 1.90
N GLU A 373 21.40 2.06 2.77
CA GLU A 373 21.50 0.60 2.83
C GLU A 373 20.30 -0.09 2.15
N ASP A 374 19.24 0.65 1.83
CA ASP A 374 17.97 0.14 1.33
C ASP A 374 17.52 0.93 0.08
N PRO A 375 17.78 0.41 -1.13
CA PRO A 375 17.48 1.12 -2.39
C PRO A 375 15.99 1.45 -2.57
N SER A 376 15.09 0.63 -2.01
CA SER A 376 13.65 0.88 -2.08
C SER A 376 13.26 2.08 -1.20
N LYS A 377 13.80 2.18 0.02
CA LYS A 377 13.61 3.40 0.84
C LYS A 377 14.21 4.64 0.19
N LEU A 378 15.37 4.51 -0.46
CA LEU A 378 15.98 5.60 -1.21
C LEU A 378 15.09 6.05 -2.38
N LEU A 379 14.49 5.12 -3.10
CA LEU A 379 13.54 5.42 -4.16
C LEU A 379 12.34 6.20 -3.63
N PHE A 380 11.71 5.76 -2.54
CA PHE A 380 10.62 6.50 -1.89
C PHE A 380 11.07 7.92 -1.51
N TYR A 381 12.23 8.05 -0.89
CA TYR A 381 12.78 9.34 -0.45
C TYR A 381 12.99 10.30 -1.62
N ILE A 382 13.59 9.84 -2.71
CA ILE A 382 13.82 10.66 -3.92
C ILE A 382 12.49 11.08 -4.54
N ASN A 383 11.55 10.15 -4.68
CA ASN A 383 10.24 10.44 -5.28
C ASN A 383 9.42 11.41 -4.44
N PHE A 384 9.44 11.24 -3.11
CA PHE A 384 8.83 12.19 -2.18
C PHE A 384 9.50 13.56 -2.28
N LEU A 385 10.83 13.63 -2.25
CA LEU A 385 11.59 14.87 -2.38
C LEU A 385 11.31 15.57 -3.72
N ASN A 386 11.20 14.82 -4.83
CA ASN A 386 10.83 15.35 -6.14
C ASN A 386 9.47 16.04 -6.14
N LYS A 387 8.45 15.40 -5.55
CA LYS A 387 7.11 16.00 -5.40
C LYS A 387 7.16 17.28 -4.56
N ILE A 388 7.89 17.25 -3.44
CA ILE A 388 8.06 18.43 -2.57
C ILE A 388 8.76 19.58 -3.30
N ILE A 389 9.87 19.32 -4.00
CA ILE A 389 10.64 20.36 -4.71
C ILE A 389 9.80 20.99 -5.82
N SER A 390 9.06 20.17 -6.56
CA SER A 390 8.21 20.64 -7.66
C SER A 390 7.16 21.64 -7.17
N TYR A 391 6.56 21.40 -6.00
CA TYR A 391 5.54 22.27 -5.44
C TYR A 391 6.13 23.49 -4.70
N TYR A 392 7.15 23.26 -3.88
CA TYR A 392 7.75 24.28 -3.01
C TYR A 392 8.89 25.07 -3.68
N SER A 393 9.04 24.99 -4.99
CA SER A 393 10.17 25.52 -5.75
C SER A 393 10.58 26.95 -5.33
N TRP A 394 9.60 27.84 -5.16
CA TRP A 394 9.80 29.23 -4.76
C TRP A 394 10.26 29.45 -3.30
N ARG A 395 10.08 28.46 -2.42
CA ARG A 395 10.53 28.49 -1.02
C ARG A 395 11.89 27.82 -0.82
N ILE A 396 12.43 27.14 -1.82
CA ILE A 396 13.70 26.42 -1.69
C ILE A 396 14.85 27.43 -1.56
N ARG A 397 15.65 27.23 -0.50
CA ARG A 397 16.84 28.02 -0.20
C ARG A 397 18.07 27.12 -0.18
N MET A 398 19.25 27.70 -0.28
CA MET A 398 20.51 26.93 -0.30
C MET A 398 20.68 25.93 0.85
N PRO A 399 20.31 26.23 2.12
CA PRO A 399 20.42 25.23 3.19
C PRO A 399 19.64 23.95 2.89
N PHE A 400 18.47 24.06 2.26
CA PHE A 400 17.68 22.90 1.85
C PHE A 400 18.39 22.11 0.74
N VAL A 401 18.93 22.83 -0.26
CA VAL A 401 19.68 22.24 -1.37
C VAL A 401 20.90 21.46 -0.85
N THR A 402 21.72 22.09 -0.02
CA THR A 402 22.96 21.47 0.48
C THR A 402 22.69 20.30 1.42
N GLN A 403 21.61 20.35 2.19
CA GLN A 403 21.27 19.31 3.17
C GLN A 403 20.61 18.07 2.56
N PHE A 404 19.72 18.25 1.58
CA PHE A 404 18.84 17.18 1.07
C PHE A 404 19.06 16.84 -0.41
N ILE A 405 19.32 17.82 -1.26
CA ILE A 405 19.44 17.60 -2.71
C ILE A 405 20.86 17.20 -3.08
N GLU A 406 21.83 18.02 -2.69
CA GLU A 406 23.23 17.87 -3.09
C GLU A 406 23.82 16.49 -2.72
N PRO A 407 23.57 15.92 -1.52
CA PRO A 407 24.06 14.58 -1.19
C PRO A 407 23.60 13.50 -2.17
N LEU A 408 22.36 13.60 -2.68
CA LEU A 408 21.80 12.64 -3.63
C LEU A 408 22.41 12.78 -5.03
N LEU A 409 22.75 14.00 -5.45
CA LEU A 409 23.36 14.27 -6.76
C LEU A 409 24.84 13.85 -6.84
N HIS A 410 25.51 13.63 -5.69
CA HIS A 410 26.92 13.25 -5.60
C HIS A 410 27.18 11.73 -5.55
N PHE A 411 26.14 10.89 -5.58
CA PHE A 411 26.31 9.42 -5.62
C PHE A 411 26.79 8.92 -6.99
N ASN A 412 28.01 9.31 -7.36
CA ASN A 412 28.80 8.74 -8.46
C ASN A 412 28.95 7.21 -8.37
N GLY A 413 28.55 6.57 -7.27
CA GLY A 413 28.47 5.11 -7.13
C GLY A 413 27.30 4.45 -7.88
N PHE A 414 26.12 5.08 -7.93
CA PHE A 414 24.94 4.52 -8.62
C PHE A 414 24.91 4.84 -10.12
N LEU A 415 25.53 5.95 -10.52
CA LEU A 415 25.61 6.40 -11.90
C LEU A 415 26.75 5.74 -12.71
N LYS A 416 27.61 4.93 -12.07
CA LYS A 416 28.76 4.26 -12.70
C LYS A 416 28.70 2.72 -12.62
N GLY A 417 27.62 2.16 -12.08
CA GLY A 417 27.42 0.72 -11.87
C GLY A 417 26.70 0.03 -13.03
N GLY A 418 26.93 -1.27 -13.21
CA GLY A 418 26.36 -2.07 -14.29
C GLY A 418 24.85 -2.29 -14.17
N LEU A 419 24.12 -1.93 -15.22
CA LEU A 419 22.68 -2.04 -15.50
C LEU A 419 22.06 -3.45 -15.32
N SER A 420 22.01 -3.97 -14.09
CA SER A 420 21.66 -5.39 -13.90
C SER A 420 20.27 -5.60 -13.30
N SER A 421 19.79 -4.69 -12.44
CA SER A 421 18.47 -4.82 -11.79
C SER A 421 17.47 -3.73 -12.20
N PRO A 422 16.16 -4.05 -12.28
CA PRO A 422 15.11 -3.06 -12.53
C PRO A 422 15.08 -1.91 -11.51
N LEU A 423 15.33 -2.21 -10.24
CA LEU A 423 15.33 -1.22 -9.15
C LEU A 423 16.46 -0.19 -9.29
N GLU A 424 17.66 -0.61 -9.70
CA GLU A 424 18.76 0.31 -9.98
C GLU A 424 18.45 1.25 -11.15
N ILE A 425 17.75 0.75 -12.18
CA ILE A 425 17.30 1.57 -13.31
C ILE A 425 16.30 2.62 -12.82
N GLU A 426 15.29 2.22 -12.06
CA GLU A 426 14.26 3.12 -11.51
C GLU A 426 14.86 4.17 -10.56
N LEU A 427 15.79 3.74 -9.70
CA LEU A 427 16.52 4.64 -8.80
C LEU A 427 17.28 5.70 -9.60
N ARG A 428 18.00 5.27 -10.63
CA ARG A 428 18.77 6.18 -11.49
C ARG A 428 17.87 7.18 -12.23
N GLU A 429 16.74 6.73 -12.76
CA GLU A 429 15.75 7.60 -13.41
C GLU A 429 15.16 8.62 -12.43
N SER A 430 14.91 8.20 -11.18
CA SER A 430 14.45 9.07 -10.10
C SER A 430 15.49 10.14 -9.72
N ILE A 431 16.78 9.78 -9.71
CA ILE A 431 17.90 10.73 -9.50
C ILE A 431 17.99 11.74 -10.66
N HIS A 432 17.86 11.29 -11.91
CA HIS A 432 17.85 12.21 -13.07
C HIS A 432 16.66 13.17 -12.99
N THR A 433 15.49 12.68 -12.57
CA THR A 433 14.30 13.51 -12.36
C THR A 433 14.55 14.55 -11.27
N LEU A 434 15.21 14.16 -10.17
CA LEU A 434 15.60 15.08 -9.09
C LEU A 434 16.59 16.14 -9.56
N ALA A 435 17.60 15.75 -10.33
CA ALA A 435 18.57 16.67 -10.89
C ALA A 435 17.88 17.71 -11.79
N ILE A 436 17.02 17.26 -12.71
CA ILE A 436 16.28 18.15 -13.60
C ILE A 436 15.40 19.11 -12.80
N THR A 437 14.61 18.58 -11.87
CA THR A 437 13.65 19.37 -11.06
C THR A 437 14.39 20.41 -10.23
N SER A 438 15.48 20.02 -9.56
CA SER A 438 16.28 20.91 -8.71
C SER A 438 17.00 21.98 -9.50
N LEU A 439 17.54 21.64 -10.68
CA LEU A 439 18.22 22.60 -11.55
C LEU A 439 17.24 23.51 -12.30
N SER A 440 15.94 23.19 -12.30
CA SER A 440 14.88 23.98 -12.94
C SER A 440 14.08 24.85 -11.96
N ILE A 441 14.50 24.94 -10.69
CA ILE A 441 13.91 25.88 -9.72
C ILE A 441 14.05 27.31 -10.27
N ASP A 442 12.99 28.12 -10.18
CA ASP A 442 13.05 29.49 -10.67
C ASP A 442 14.15 30.30 -9.94
N PRO A 443 15.19 30.77 -10.66
CA PRO A 443 16.31 31.49 -10.06
C PRO A 443 15.90 32.86 -9.49
N SER A 444 14.75 33.40 -9.87
CA SER A 444 14.25 34.70 -9.38
C SER A 444 14.05 34.73 -7.86
N HIS A 445 13.79 33.57 -7.25
CA HIS A 445 13.46 33.47 -5.83
C HIS A 445 14.68 33.46 -4.91
N SER A 446 15.85 33.00 -5.38
CA SER A 446 17.07 32.96 -4.58
C SER A 446 18.34 33.06 -5.42
N SER A 447 19.08 34.16 -5.23
CA SER A 447 20.39 34.38 -5.91
C SER A 447 21.43 33.31 -5.59
N GLN A 448 21.41 32.78 -4.36
CA GLN A 448 22.35 31.72 -3.96
C GLN A 448 22.02 30.39 -4.67
N VAL A 449 20.73 30.07 -4.84
CA VAL A 449 20.28 28.90 -5.62
C VAL A 449 20.64 29.08 -7.09
N ALA A 450 20.44 30.28 -7.64
CA ALA A 450 20.83 30.59 -9.01
C ALA A 450 22.35 30.41 -9.25
N GLN A 451 23.18 30.89 -8.32
CA GLN A 451 24.64 30.67 -8.38
C GLN A 451 25.00 29.18 -8.32
N TRP A 452 24.33 28.41 -7.46
CA TRP A 452 24.51 26.97 -7.40
C TRP A 452 24.10 26.29 -8.71
N GLN A 453 22.96 26.66 -9.31
CA GLN A 453 22.50 26.14 -10.61
C GLN A 453 23.54 26.41 -11.71
N VAL A 454 24.04 27.65 -11.82
CA VAL A 454 25.09 28.03 -12.78
C VAL A 454 26.32 27.14 -12.62
N SER A 455 26.73 26.83 -11.39
CA SER A 455 27.90 25.98 -11.11
C SER A 455 27.70 24.49 -11.46
N ARG A 456 26.45 24.03 -11.61
CA ARG A 456 26.11 22.59 -11.74
C ARG A 456 25.53 22.21 -13.09
N ILE A 457 24.76 23.08 -13.76
CA ILE A 457 24.01 22.74 -14.98
C ILE A 457 24.94 22.23 -16.09
N ALA A 458 26.04 22.92 -16.38
CA ALA A 458 26.96 22.53 -17.44
C ALA A 458 27.68 21.21 -17.11
N ASN A 459 28.04 21.01 -15.85
CA ASN A 459 28.66 19.77 -15.38
C ASN A 459 27.69 18.58 -15.49
N TYR A 460 26.41 18.78 -15.17
CA TYR A 460 25.39 17.75 -15.27
C TYR A 460 25.06 17.38 -16.72
N LEU A 461 24.97 18.37 -17.62
CA LEU A 461 24.81 18.11 -19.06
C LEU A 461 26.01 17.34 -19.62
N LYS A 462 27.23 17.70 -19.23
CA LYS A 462 28.46 16.98 -19.61
C LYS A 462 28.44 15.54 -19.13
N MET A 463 28.08 15.31 -17.88
CA MET A 463 27.92 13.96 -17.32
C MET A 463 26.87 13.16 -18.10
N SER A 464 25.70 13.76 -18.39
CA SER A 464 24.62 13.10 -19.12
C SER A 464 25.04 12.70 -20.54
N MET A 465 25.82 13.55 -21.23
CA MET A 465 26.43 13.20 -22.52
C MET A 465 27.38 12.02 -22.41
N ASP A 466 28.23 11.99 -21.38
CA ASP A 466 29.17 10.89 -21.14
C ASP A 466 28.45 9.57 -20.87
N GLN A 467 27.38 9.59 -20.08
CA GLN A 467 26.55 8.41 -19.81
C GLN A 467 25.81 7.93 -21.07
N PHE A 468 25.27 8.82 -21.89
CA PHE A 468 24.68 8.45 -23.18
C PHE A 468 25.72 7.83 -24.14
N ILE A 469 26.92 8.41 -24.22
CA ILE A 469 28.03 7.86 -25.01
C ILE A 469 28.47 6.48 -24.49
N ALA A 470 28.46 6.27 -23.17
CA ALA A 470 28.70 4.96 -22.54
C ALA A 470 27.56 3.96 -22.78
N GLY A 471 26.37 4.41 -23.16
CA GLY A 471 25.18 3.57 -23.37
C GLY A 471 24.35 3.35 -22.09
N GLU A 472 24.61 4.16 -21.06
CA GLU A 472 23.88 4.12 -19.80
C GLU A 472 22.53 4.86 -19.90
N LEU A 473 22.47 5.92 -20.71
CA LEU A 473 21.24 6.66 -20.99
C LEU A 473 20.71 6.33 -22.40
N SER A 474 19.39 6.30 -22.53
CA SER A 474 18.70 6.21 -23.83
C SER A 474 18.67 7.55 -24.57
N ALA A 475 18.38 7.52 -25.88
CA ALA A 475 18.26 8.71 -26.71
C ALA A 475 17.13 9.64 -26.22
N ASP A 476 15.99 9.09 -25.81
CA ASP A 476 14.86 9.87 -25.32
C ASP A 476 15.19 10.56 -23.99
N GLN A 477 15.87 9.85 -23.08
CA GLN A 477 16.29 10.41 -21.78
C GLN A 477 17.23 11.61 -21.93
N ILE A 478 18.26 11.52 -22.79
CA ILE A 478 19.17 12.67 -23.00
C ILE A 478 18.46 13.85 -23.67
N GLN A 479 17.52 13.59 -24.58
CA GLN A 479 16.70 14.65 -25.19
C GLN A 479 15.83 15.36 -24.16
N ILE A 480 15.17 14.62 -23.27
CA ILE A 480 14.39 15.20 -22.17
C ILE A 480 15.29 16.08 -21.30
N ILE A 481 16.44 15.56 -20.85
CA ILE A 481 17.42 16.32 -20.03
C ILE A 481 17.79 17.66 -20.70
N PHE A 482 18.20 17.62 -21.98
CA PHE A 482 18.61 18.83 -22.70
C PHE A 482 17.44 19.79 -22.92
N SER A 483 16.25 19.29 -23.27
CA SER A 483 15.06 20.13 -23.48
C SER A 483 14.62 20.85 -22.20
N SER A 484 14.68 20.19 -21.05
CA SER A 484 14.26 20.78 -19.77
C SER A 484 15.30 21.77 -19.23
N LEU A 485 16.59 21.40 -19.27
CA LEU A 485 17.65 22.21 -18.64
C LEU A 485 18.14 23.35 -19.52
N SER A 486 18.13 23.19 -20.85
CA SER A 486 18.62 24.26 -21.72
C SER A 486 17.76 25.51 -21.60
N MET A 487 16.44 25.36 -21.40
CA MET A 487 15.52 26.48 -21.17
C MET A 487 15.91 27.35 -19.96
N GLN A 488 16.64 26.80 -18.98
CA GLN A 488 17.11 27.54 -17.81
C GLN A 488 18.29 28.47 -18.12
N PHE A 489 18.96 28.34 -19.27
CA PHE A 489 20.06 29.25 -19.61
C PHE A 489 19.61 30.70 -19.76
N LEU A 490 18.40 30.93 -20.27
CA LEU A 490 17.83 32.27 -20.42
C LEU A 490 17.59 32.92 -19.05
N SER A 491 17.00 32.18 -18.11
CA SER A 491 16.72 32.67 -16.74
C SER A 491 18.00 32.89 -15.92
N LEU A 492 19.04 32.09 -16.15
CA LEU A 492 20.32 32.18 -15.44
C LEU A 492 21.34 33.18 -16.03
N ARG A 493 21.05 33.79 -17.19
CA ARG A 493 21.94 34.72 -17.90
C ARG A 493 22.44 35.89 -17.05
N ASN A 494 21.59 36.38 -16.15
CA ASN A 494 21.93 37.48 -15.25
C ASN A 494 23.07 37.12 -14.28
N TYR A 495 23.27 35.82 -14.02
CA TYR A 495 24.30 35.30 -13.12
C TYR A 495 25.55 34.84 -13.86
N ASN A 496 25.40 34.29 -15.07
CA ASN A 496 26.52 33.96 -15.96
C ASN A 496 26.13 34.10 -17.44
N ARG A 497 26.65 35.16 -18.09
CA ARG A 497 26.39 35.47 -19.51
C ARG A 497 27.02 34.49 -20.49
N HIS A 498 28.04 33.73 -20.07
CA HIS A 498 28.78 32.80 -20.92
C HIS A 498 28.27 31.36 -20.82
N LEU A 499 27.35 31.07 -19.89
CA LEU A 499 26.90 29.71 -19.59
C LEU A 499 26.37 28.95 -20.83
N LEU A 500 25.51 29.60 -21.64
CA LEU A 500 25.00 29.00 -22.88
C LEU A 500 26.12 28.73 -23.89
N ARG A 501 27.01 29.70 -24.09
CA ARG A 501 28.14 29.59 -25.03
C ARG A 501 29.08 28.44 -24.63
N ASP A 502 29.43 28.39 -23.36
CA ASP A 502 30.35 27.38 -22.84
C ASP A 502 29.70 25.99 -22.91
N SER A 503 28.39 25.88 -22.66
CA SER A 503 27.65 24.62 -22.83
C SER A 503 27.56 24.19 -24.30
N LEU A 504 27.26 25.10 -25.24
CA LEU A 504 27.25 24.82 -26.69
C LEU A 504 28.62 24.29 -27.16
N HIS A 505 29.70 24.91 -26.69
CA HIS A 505 31.06 24.51 -27.05
C HIS A 505 31.41 23.11 -26.50
N GLU A 506 31.04 22.81 -25.25
CA GLU A 506 31.22 21.47 -24.69
C GLU A 506 30.40 20.42 -25.45
N THR A 507 29.13 20.70 -25.79
CA THR A 507 28.30 19.80 -26.61
C THR A 507 28.94 19.54 -27.97
N TYR A 508 29.44 20.60 -28.63
CA TYR A 508 30.17 20.50 -29.89
C TYR A 508 31.41 19.59 -29.80
N ILE A 509 32.26 19.81 -28.79
CA ILE A 509 33.45 18.98 -28.56
C ILE A 509 33.07 17.51 -28.36
N LYS A 510 32.00 17.22 -27.63
CA LYS A 510 31.53 15.83 -27.41
C LYS A 510 31.01 15.19 -28.70
N ILE A 511 30.31 15.92 -29.56
CA ILE A 511 29.87 15.42 -30.88
C ILE A 511 31.07 15.01 -31.73
N LEU A 512 32.10 15.86 -31.80
CA LEU A 512 33.32 15.57 -32.58
C LEU A 512 34.03 14.32 -32.08
N ASN A 513 34.14 14.15 -30.76
CA ASN A 513 34.85 13.04 -30.12
C ASN A 513 34.05 11.72 -30.10
N THR A 514 32.75 11.76 -30.35
CA THR A 514 31.92 10.55 -30.43
C THR A 514 32.26 9.78 -31.71
N LYS A 515 32.29 8.45 -31.69
CA LYS A 515 32.55 7.63 -32.89
C LYS A 515 31.29 7.09 -33.54
N SER A 516 30.29 6.73 -32.75
CA SER A 516 29.03 6.15 -33.26
C SER A 516 28.19 7.22 -33.98
N PRO A 517 27.80 6.98 -35.25
CA PRO A 517 26.99 7.92 -36.02
C PRO A 517 25.58 8.12 -35.42
N GLU A 518 24.99 7.07 -34.86
CA GLU A 518 23.68 7.13 -34.21
C GLU A 518 23.72 8.04 -32.97
N LYS A 519 24.74 7.87 -32.12
CA LYS A 519 24.92 8.72 -30.94
C LYS A 519 25.25 10.16 -31.32
N LYS A 520 26.05 10.36 -32.38
CA LYS A 520 26.29 11.71 -32.92
C LYS A 520 24.99 12.39 -33.32
N ASN A 521 24.11 11.69 -34.04
CA ASN A 521 22.84 12.27 -34.47
C ASN A 521 21.99 12.76 -33.29
N VAL A 522 21.89 11.97 -32.22
CA VAL A 522 21.15 12.37 -31.00
C VAL A 522 21.79 13.59 -30.33
N LEU A 523 23.13 13.63 -30.21
CA LEU A 523 23.82 14.79 -29.65
C LEU A 523 23.68 16.05 -30.52
N ILE A 524 23.57 15.90 -31.85
CA ILE A 524 23.24 17.01 -32.75
C ILE A 524 21.81 17.49 -32.50
N GLU A 525 20.83 16.61 -32.26
CA GLU A 525 19.48 17.01 -31.85
C GLU A 525 19.51 17.82 -30.54
N CYS A 526 20.33 17.41 -29.56
CA CYS A 526 20.57 18.17 -28.33
C CYS A 526 21.21 19.54 -28.59
N LEU A 527 22.17 19.64 -29.52
CA LEU A 527 22.79 20.90 -29.92
C LEU A 527 21.76 21.85 -30.56
N ILE A 528 20.88 21.36 -31.42
CA ILE A 528 19.81 22.15 -32.06
C ILE A 528 18.92 22.81 -31.00
N VAL A 529 18.56 22.09 -29.94
CA VAL A 529 17.78 22.61 -28.80
C VAL A 529 18.49 23.75 -28.07
N GLN A 530 19.82 23.71 -27.97
CA GLN A 530 20.58 24.78 -27.33
C GLN A 530 20.74 26.01 -28.24
N ILE A 531 20.90 25.80 -29.55
CA ILE A 531 21.04 26.87 -30.54
C ILE A 531 19.78 27.74 -30.59
N SER A 532 18.60 27.16 -30.41
CA SER A 532 17.34 27.92 -30.39
C SER A 532 17.25 28.96 -29.26
N LEU A 533 18.19 28.95 -28.31
CA LEU A 533 18.24 29.88 -27.19
C LEU A 533 19.28 31.00 -27.39
N VAL A 534 19.98 31.02 -28.52
CA VAL A 534 20.95 32.05 -28.87
C VAL A 534 20.22 33.29 -29.36
N GLU A 535 20.22 34.35 -28.55
CA GLU A 535 19.54 35.61 -28.89
C GLU A 535 20.32 36.49 -29.88
N ASP A 536 21.66 36.44 -29.88
CA ASP A 536 22.47 37.27 -30.77
C ASP A 536 22.39 36.71 -32.20
N PRO A 537 21.83 37.46 -33.17
CA PRO A 537 21.64 36.96 -34.52
C PRO A 537 22.93 36.56 -35.23
N HIS A 538 24.07 37.23 -34.95
CA HIS A 538 25.33 36.89 -35.62
C HIS A 538 25.87 35.55 -35.11
N HIS A 539 25.88 35.38 -33.79
CA HIS A 539 26.28 34.11 -33.17
C HIS A 539 25.31 32.97 -33.51
N LEU A 540 24.02 33.25 -33.68
CA LEU A 540 23.02 32.27 -34.10
C LEU A 540 23.39 31.70 -35.48
N ILE A 541 23.70 32.55 -36.46
CA ILE A 541 24.08 32.12 -37.81
C ILE A 541 25.38 31.30 -37.80
N ASP A 542 26.37 31.71 -37.01
CA ASP A 542 27.61 30.94 -36.86
C ASP A 542 27.35 29.53 -36.33
N TRP A 543 26.51 29.40 -35.30
CA TRP A 543 26.13 28.09 -34.76
C TRP A 543 25.26 27.27 -35.70
N LEU A 544 24.37 27.90 -36.48
CA LEU A 544 23.60 27.23 -37.53
C LEU A 544 24.51 26.67 -38.62
N ASN A 545 25.54 27.41 -39.04
CA ASN A 545 26.56 26.94 -39.98
C ASN A 545 27.34 25.75 -39.41
N VAL A 546 27.77 25.83 -38.14
CA VAL A 546 28.45 24.72 -37.44
C VAL A 546 27.55 23.49 -37.36
N CYS A 547 26.27 23.66 -37.03
CA CYS A 547 25.30 22.57 -36.96
C CYS A 547 25.09 21.91 -38.33
N LEU A 548 24.96 22.72 -39.40
CA LEU A 548 24.83 22.22 -40.77
C LEU A 548 26.07 21.42 -41.21
N GLN A 549 27.28 21.85 -40.84
CA GLN A 549 28.51 21.11 -41.13
C GLN A 549 28.58 19.75 -40.42
N LEU A 550 27.97 19.66 -39.22
CA LEU A 550 27.89 18.40 -38.47
C LEU A 550 26.83 17.44 -39.03
N ILE A 551 25.77 17.98 -39.65
CA ILE A 551 24.70 17.19 -40.27
C ILE A 551 25.18 16.70 -41.64
N ASN A 552 25.19 15.38 -41.85
CA ASN A 552 25.33 14.86 -43.21
C ASN A 552 24.06 15.24 -44.00
N ILE A 553 24.21 15.85 -45.18
CA ILE A 553 23.13 16.33 -46.06
C ILE A 553 22.09 15.23 -46.38
N HIS A 554 22.46 13.95 -46.28
CA HIS A 554 21.53 12.84 -46.47
C HIS A 554 20.67 12.49 -45.23
N ASN A 555 20.94 13.07 -44.06
CA ASN A 555 20.18 12.83 -42.84
C ASN A 555 18.96 13.74 -42.75
N LYS A 556 17.92 13.40 -43.54
CA LYS A 556 16.67 14.16 -43.65
C LYS A 556 15.98 14.45 -42.31
N ARG A 557 16.11 13.55 -41.33
CA ARG A 557 15.51 13.71 -40.00
C ARG A 557 16.11 14.89 -39.24
N LEU A 558 17.45 15.00 -39.22
CA LEU A 558 18.13 16.12 -38.54
C LEU A 558 17.89 17.44 -39.24
N LEU A 559 17.86 17.43 -40.59
CA LEU A 559 17.52 18.62 -41.37
C LEU A 559 16.09 19.08 -41.10
N GLN A 560 15.12 18.16 -41.04
CA GLN A 560 13.75 18.50 -40.67
C GLN A 560 13.69 19.12 -39.27
N ARG A 561 14.38 18.53 -38.28
CA ARG A 561 14.39 19.06 -36.91
C ARG A 561 15.09 20.42 -36.81
N LEU A 562 16.13 20.66 -37.60
CA LEU A 562 16.77 21.96 -37.72
C LEU A 562 15.83 23.00 -38.36
N TRP A 563 15.07 22.61 -39.39
CA TRP A 563 14.05 23.46 -39.99
C TRP A 563 12.93 23.80 -39.03
N ASP A 564 12.40 22.81 -38.31
CA ASP A 564 11.33 23.01 -37.34
C ASP A 564 11.77 24.02 -36.25
N MET A 565 13.04 23.96 -35.85
CA MET A 565 13.63 24.93 -34.94
C MET A 565 13.75 26.33 -35.58
N VAL A 566 14.35 26.44 -36.78
CA VAL A 566 14.55 27.72 -37.48
C VAL A 566 13.23 28.42 -37.80
N SER A 567 12.24 27.67 -38.26
CA SER A 567 10.90 28.19 -38.56
C SER A 567 10.14 28.62 -37.31
N GLY A 568 10.35 27.95 -36.18
CA GLY A 568 9.78 28.32 -34.88
C GLY A 568 10.43 29.52 -34.19
N LEU A 569 11.65 29.92 -34.59
CA LEU A 569 12.35 31.09 -34.01
C LEU A 569 11.76 32.44 -34.44
N GLU A 570 10.93 32.47 -35.48
CA GLU A 570 10.40 33.69 -36.11
C GLU A 570 11.48 34.74 -36.49
N SER A 571 12.74 34.32 -36.62
CA SER A 571 13.88 35.18 -36.94
C SER A 571 14.06 35.31 -38.45
N PRO A 572 13.91 36.52 -39.04
CA PRO A 572 14.04 36.72 -40.48
C PRO A 572 15.42 36.31 -41.02
N LEU A 573 16.47 36.52 -40.22
CA LEU A 573 17.85 36.18 -40.58
C LEU A 573 18.07 34.66 -40.60
N ALA A 574 17.50 33.92 -39.64
CA ALA A 574 17.61 32.46 -39.61
C ALA A 574 16.82 31.82 -40.77
N ILE A 575 15.65 32.39 -41.10
CA ILE A 575 14.85 31.96 -42.26
C ILE A 575 15.61 32.26 -43.56
N ASP A 576 16.14 33.46 -43.73
CA ASP A 576 16.93 33.82 -44.91
C ASP A 576 18.15 32.90 -45.08
N TRP A 577 18.87 32.62 -44.00
CA TRP A 577 19.96 31.63 -43.99
C TRP A 577 19.53 30.25 -44.48
N TRP A 578 18.36 29.76 -44.08
CA TRP A 578 17.84 28.48 -44.54
C TRP A 578 17.64 28.44 -46.07
N TYR A 579 16.99 29.48 -46.61
CA TYR A 579 16.70 29.57 -48.04
C TYR A 579 17.94 29.86 -48.90
N THR A 580 18.94 30.55 -48.36
CA THR A 580 20.17 30.94 -49.08
C THR A 580 21.30 29.91 -48.96
N THR A 581 21.33 29.13 -47.87
CA THR A 581 22.47 28.23 -47.57
C THR A 581 22.06 26.76 -47.65
N VAL A 582 20.92 26.37 -47.07
CA VAL A 582 20.52 24.96 -46.94
C VAL A 582 19.83 24.45 -48.21
N ILE A 583 18.85 25.21 -48.74
CA ILE A 583 18.12 24.81 -49.95
C ILE A 583 19.03 24.73 -51.19
N PRO A 584 19.92 25.70 -51.46
CA PRO A 584 20.81 25.64 -52.62
C PRO A 584 21.84 24.51 -52.53
N ALA A 585 22.30 24.16 -51.31
CA ALA A 585 23.17 23.00 -51.10
C ALA A 585 22.46 21.66 -51.36
N HIS A 586 21.13 21.62 -51.28
CA HIS A 586 20.31 20.46 -51.61
C HIS A 586 19.94 20.37 -53.09
N SER A 587 19.75 21.51 -53.76
CA SER A 587 19.39 21.57 -55.19
C SER A 587 20.59 21.49 -56.14
N SER A 588 21.81 21.78 -55.67
CA SER A 588 23.05 21.76 -56.47
C SER A 588 23.73 20.37 -56.60
N LYS A 589 23.09 19.30 -56.11
CA LYS A 589 23.58 17.90 -56.21
C LYS A 589 22.54 16.90 -56.76
N LEU A 590 21.48 17.40 -57.39
CA LEU A 590 20.69 16.67 -58.40
C LEU A 590 21.28 17.00 -59.77
#